data_AF-A0A512SX57-F1
#
_entry.id   AF-A0A512SX57-F1
#
_cell.length_a   1.000
_cell.length_b   1.000
_cell.length_c   1.000
_cell.angle_alpha   90.00
_cell.angle_beta   90.00
_cell.angle_gamma   90.00
#
_symmetry.space_group_name_H-M   'P 1'
#
loop_
_entity.id
_entity.type
_entity.pdbx_description
1 polymer ?
#
loop_
_entity_poly.entity_id
_entity_poly.type
_entity_poly.pdbx_seq_one_letter_code
_entity_poly.pdbx_strand_id
1 'polypeptide(L)'
;MGRLSLLVTSPRVAPGLMSRSAWYAVESASARLCRDLTEPVVDAVVESGLSVDAVGEELSPPELARLLVDRSRESDVVWLGSSDADPGLTDAIASEVSRLETPPEVEMVVGSWDVPGSRLLDAVAVMDRLRSPGGCPWDAKQTHESLAKYLTEEAAETVEAIESGDREHLAEELGDVLLQVLFHARVAEDAGDDADRFDIDDVAGGLVAKLVRRHPHVFADGDASSPEEVEEAWARIKAEEKAERSAR
;
A
#
# COMPACT_ATOMS: atom_id res chain seq x y z
N MET A 1 -26.62 -26.85 0.70
CA MET A 1 -25.58 -26.52 -0.30
C MET A 1 -24.84 -25.36 0.31
N GLY A 2 -23.56 -25.52 0.60
CA GLY A 2 -22.78 -24.45 1.21
C GLY A 2 -22.35 -23.43 0.15
N ARG A 3 -21.78 -22.34 0.66
CA ARG A 3 -21.24 -21.24 -0.13
C ARG A 3 -19.74 -21.14 0.02
N LEU A 4 -19.05 -20.81 -1.04
CA LEU A 4 -17.64 -20.42 -1.06
C LEU A 4 -17.54 -18.92 -1.31
N SER A 5 -17.18 -18.17 -0.27
CA SER A 5 -16.95 -16.73 -0.33
C SER A 5 -15.45 -16.47 -0.47
N LEU A 6 -15.02 -15.86 -1.58
CA LEU A 6 -13.64 -15.43 -1.79
C LEU A 6 -13.48 -14.00 -1.29
N LEU A 7 -12.91 -13.81 -0.10
CA LEU A 7 -12.67 -12.49 0.46
C LEU A 7 -11.43 -11.87 -0.19
N VAL A 8 -11.62 -10.72 -0.83
CA VAL A 8 -10.54 -9.94 -1.42
C VAL A 8 -10.40 -8.64 -0.64
N THR A 9 -9.19 -8.38 -0.12
CA THR A 9 -8.84 -7.14 0.56
C THR A 9 -7.69 -6.46 -0.15
N SER A 10 -7.69 -5.13 -0.15
CA SER A 10 -6.52 -4.36 -0.54
C SER A 10 -5.39 -4.58 0.48
N PRO A 11 -4.17 -4.95 0.05
CA PRO A 11 -3.00 -5.01 0.93
C PRO A 11 -2.48 -3.61 1.29
N ARG A 12 -3.09 -2.55 0.75
CA ARG A 12 -2.70 -1.14 0.89
C ARG A 12 -3.61 -0.38 1.87
N VAL A 13 -4.44 -1.11 2.61
CA VAL A 13 -5.34 -0.57 3.64
C VAL A 13 -5.11 -1.36 4.90
N ALA A 14 -5.22 -0.71 6.06
CA ALA A 14 -5.06 -1.37 7.35
C ALA A 14 -5.94 -2.63 7.45
N PRO A 15 -5.38 -3.76 7.91
CA PRO A 15 -6.14 -5.00 8.02
C PRO A 15 -7.34 -4.81 8.95
N GLY A 16 -8.46 -5.47 8.63
CA GLY A 16 -9.71 -5.36 9.38
C GLY A 16 -10.61 -4.18 9.01
N LEU A 17 -10.12 -3.18 8.25
CA LEU A 17 -10.97 -2.17 7.61
C LEU A 17 -11.71 -2.77 6.41
N MET A 18 -12.72 -3.59 6.70
CA MET A 18 -13.52 -4.29 5.71
C MET A 18 -14.96 -3.78 5.66
N SER A 19 -15.59 -3.94 4.50
CA SER A 19 -17.01 -3.71 4.30
C SER A 19 -17.84 -4.55 5.28
N ARG A 20 -19.03 -4.06 5.64
CA ARG A 20 -19.95 -4.81 6.52
C ARG A 20 -20.28 -6.20 5.95
N SER A 21 -20.43 -6.30 4.63
CA SER A 21 -20.68 -7.57 3.95
C SER A 21 -19.52 -8.55 4.09
N ALA A 22 -18.28 -8.06 4.04
CA ALA A 22 -17.09 -8.89 4.26
C ALA A 22 -17.01 -9.41 5.69
N TRP A 23 -17.19 -8.55 6.69
CA TRP A 23 -17.25 -9.00 8.09
C TRP A 23 -18.38 -10.00 8.32
N TYR A 24 -19.56 -9.76 7.74
CA TYR A 24 -20.66 -10.71 7.81
C TYR A 24 -20.33 -12.07 7.18
N ALA A 25 -19.67 -12.09 6.02
CA ALA A 25 -19.22 -13.34 5.39
C ALA A 25 -18.23 -14.09 6.27
N VAL A 26 -17.28 -13.38 6.89
CA VAL A 26 -16.27 -13.95 7.79
C VAL A 26 -16.88 -14.54 9.07
N GLU A 27 -17.78 -13.79 9.71
CA GLU A 27 -18.47 -14.19 10.95
C GLU A 27 -19.45 -15.34 10.74
N SER A 28 -20.19 -15.33 9.63
CA SER A 28 -21.23 -16.32 9.35
C SER A 28 -20.71 -17.62 8.74
N ALA A 29 -19.48 -17.64 8.21
CA ALA A 29 -18.89 -18.85 7.65
C ALA A 29 -18.72 -19.93 8.72
N SER A 30 -18.91 -21.19 8.33
CA SER A 30 -18.61 -22.34 9.18
C SER A 30 -17.09 -22.56 9.29
N ALA A 31 -16.35 -22.31 8.21
CA ALA A 31 -14.90 -22.38 8.17
C ALA A 31 -14.28 -21.11 7.54
N ARG A 32 -13.20 -20.63 8.13
CA ARG A 32 -12.35 -19.55 7.61
C ARG A 32 -11.01 -20.17 7.25
N LEU A 33 -10.65 -20.12 5.98
CA LEU A 33 -9.45 -20.74 5.45
C LEU A 33 -8.53 -19.67 4.88
N CYS A 34 -7.23 -19.85 5.04
CA CYS A 34 -6.22 -19.00 4.41
C CYS A 34 -5.07 -19.85 3.86
N ARG A 35 -4.22 -19.24 3.04
CA ARG A 35 -2.99 -19.89 2.54
C ARG A 35 -1.94 -19.94 3.64
N ASP A 36 -1.63 -18.79 4.19
CA ASP A 36 -0.66 -18.56 5.25
C ASP A 36 -1.33 -17.80 6.41
N LEU A 37 -0.96 -18.15 7.65
CA LEU A 37 -1.41 -17.46 8.85
C LEU A 37 -0.72 -16.11 9.05
N THR A 38 0.36 -15.82 8.32
CA THR A 38 1.05 -14.52 8.41
C THR A 38 0.40 -13.42 7.56
N GLU A 39 -0.66 -13.73 6.81
CA GLU A 39 -1.38 -12.75 6.01
C GLU A 39 -2.05 -11.69 6.90
N PRO A 40 -1.90 -10.37 6.63
CA PRO A 40 -2.44 -9.32 7.49
C PRO A 40 -3.95 -9.40 7.73
N VAL A 41 -4.72 -9.87 6.74
CA VAL A 41 -6.17 -10.07 6.88
C VAL A 41 -6.49 -11.18 7.89
N VAL A 42 -5.64 -12.21 8.00
CA VAL A 42 -5.80 -13.29 8.97
C VAL A 42 -5.61 -12.77 10.38
N ASP A 43 -4.57 -11.95 10.60
CA ASP A 43 -4.32 -11.33 11.91
C ASP A 43 -5.54 -10.54 12.39
N ALA A 44 -6.12 -9.69 11.55
CA ALA A 44 -7.32 -8.92 11.93
C ALA A 44 -8.54 -9.81 12.24
N VAL A 45 -8.72 -10.92 11.52
CA VAL A 45 -9.79 -11.88 11.80
C VAL A 45 -9.54 -12.60 13.13
N VAL A 46 -8.30 -13.00 13.42
CA VAL A 46 -7.93 -13.66 14.68
C VAL A 46 -8.08 -12.70 15.87
N GLU A 47 -7.64 -11.44 15.74
CA GLU A 47 -7.82 -10.41 16.76
C GLU A 47 -9.30 -10.13 17.09
N SER A 48 -10.20 -10.34 16.11
CA SER A 48 -11.65 -10.26 16.34
C SER A 48 -12.24 -11.45 17.12
N GLY A 49 -11.41 -12.45 17.46
CA GLY A 49 -11.81 -13.63 18.24
C GLY A 49 -12.31 -14.80 17.39
N LEU A 50 -12.07 -14.78 16.08
CA LEU A 50 -12.45 -15.85 15.15
C LEU A 50 -11.27 -16.77 14.85
N SER A 51 -11.53 -18.07 14.66
CA SER A 51 -10.48 -19.03 14.29
C SER A 51 -10.31 -19.10 12.77
N VAL A 52 -9.05 -19.16 12.31
CA VAL A 52 -8.68 -19.34 10.91
C VAL A 52 -7.76 -20.56 10.78
N ASP A 53 -8.02 -21.41 9.80
CA ASP A 53 -7.20 -22.59 9.52
C ASP A 53 -6.40 -22.40 8.22
N ALA A 54 -5.09 -22.64 8.28
CA ALA A 54 -4.24 -22.63 7.09
C ALA A 54 -4.38 -23.94 6.30
N VAL A 55 -4.47 -23.84 4.97
CA VAL A 55 -4.51 -25.03 4.08
C VAL A 55 -3.14 -25.40 3.50
N GLY A 56 -2.12 -24.55 3.71
CA GLY A 56 -0.73 -24.79 3.34
C GLY A 56 -0.29 -24.08 2.06
N GLU A 57 0.97 -23.63 2.03
CA GLU A 57 1.55 -22.83 0.93
C GLU A 57 1.82 -23.63 -0.35
N GLU A 58 2.01 -24.96 -0.24
CA GLU A 58 2.47 -25.81 -1.34
C GLU A 58 1.38 -26.17 -2.37
N LEU A 59 0.11 -25.84 -2.11
CA LEU A 59 -0.98 -26.19 -3.00
C LEU A 59 -0.97 -25.34 -4.27
N SER A 60 -0.94 -26.03 -5.41
CA SER A 60 -1.16 -25.40 -6.71
C SER A 60 -2.59 -24.84 -6.80
N PRO A 61 -2.85 -23.82 -7.66
CA PRO A 61 -4.19 -23.26 -7.78
C PRO A 61 -5.30 -24.29 -8.06
N PRO A 62 -5.11 -25.32 -8.91
CA PRO A 62 -6.10 -26.39 -9.10
C PRO A 62 -6.36 -27.24 -7.85
N GLU A 63 -5.32 -27.57 -7.08
CA GLU A 63 -5.46 -28.37 -5.85
C GLU A 63 -6.19 -27.58 -4.77
N LEU A 64 -5.84 -26.30 -4.62
CA LEU A 64 -6.51 -25.39 -3.70
C LEU A 64 -7.97 -25.18 -4.09
N ALA A 65 -8.25 -24.92 -5.37
CA ALA A 65 -9.62 -24.77 -5.86
C ALA A 65 -10.48 -26.00 -5.55
N ARG A 66 -9.96 -27.21 -5.82
CA ARG A 66 -10.67 -28.45 -5.48
C ARG A 66 -10.94 -28.55 -3.98
N LEU A 67 -9.95 -28.26 -3.14
CA LEU A 67 -10.11 -28.28 -1.68
C LEU A 67 -11.23 -27.33 -1.22
N LEU A 68 -11.20 -26.08 -1.69
CA LEU A 68 -12.18 -25.06 -1.31
C LEU A 68 -13.59 -25.40 -1.81
N VAL A 69 -13.70 -25.88 -3.05
CA VAL A 69 -14.97 -26.32 -3.63
C VAL A 69 -15.51 -27.53 -2.87
N ASP A 70 -14.69 -28.54 -2.58
CA ASP A 70 -15.15 -29.73 -1.84
C ASP A 70 -15.61 -29.38 -0.42
N ARG A 71 -14.88 -28.51 0.30
CA ARG A 71 -15.25 -28.05 1.65
C ARG A 71 -16.56 -27.25 1.66
N SER A 72 -16.81 -26.47 0.61
CA SER A 72 -18.01 -25.63 0.50
C SER A 72 -19.27 -26.39 0.07
N ARG A 73 -19.18 -27.68 -0.28
CA ARG A 73 -20.38 -28.49 -0.60
C ARG A 73 -21.27 -28.72 0.62
N GLU A 74 -20.66 -28.85 1.79
CA GLU A 74 -21.34 -29.23 3.04
C GLU A 74 -21.55 -28.06 4.01
N SER A 75 -20.77 -26.99 3.88
CA SER A 75 -20.79 -25.85 4.81
C SER A 75 -20.37 -24.54 4.15
N ASP A 76 -20.65 -23.42 4.79
CA ASP A 76 -20.21 -22.12 4.30
C ASP A 76 -18.71 -21.93 4.62
N VAL A 77 -17.92 -21.66 3.59
CA VAL A 77 -16.48 -21.46 3.66
C VAL A 77 -16.16 -20.05 3.19
N VAL A 78 -15.37 -19.33 3.97
CA VAL A 78 -14.71 -18.11 3.50
C VAL A 78 -13.23 -18.40 3.28
N TRP A 79 -12.74 -18.05 2.09
CA TRP A 79 -11.32 -17.98 1.81
C TRP A 79 -10.83 -16.56 2.08
N LEU A 80 -9.90 -16.40 3.01
CA LEU A 80 -9.20 -15.15 3.26
C LEU A 80 -8.07 -15.03 2.23
N GLY A 81 -8.27 -14.17 1.24
CA GLY A 81 -7.35 -14.02 0.12
C GLY A 81 -5.97 -13.53 0.54
N SER A 82 -4.95 -14.05 -0.13
CA SER A 82 -3.54 -13.66 0.04
C SER A 82 -3.30 -12.24 -0.49
N SER A 83 -2.27 -11.56 0.03
CA SER A 83 -1.94 -10.17 -0.37
C SER A 83 -1.58 -10.02 -1.85
N ASP A 84 -1.15 -11.10 -2.51
CA ASP A 84 -0.87 -11.17 -3.94
C ASP A 84 -2.11 -11.51 -4.81
N ALA A 85 -3.28 -11.58 -4.19
CA ALA A 85 -4.57 -11.95 -4.76
C ALA A 85 -4.66 -13.40 -5.28
N ASP A 86 -3.86 -14.33 -4.74
CA ASP A 86 -3.87 -15.76 -5.07
C ASP A 86 -3.87 -16.06 -6.58
N PRO A 87 -2.76 -15.79 -7.29
CA PRO A 87 -2.70 -15.89 -8.74
C PRO A 87 -3.23 -17.23 -9.29
N GLY A 88 -4.20 -17.15 -10.20
CA GLY A 88 -4.79 -18.31 -10.88
C GLY A 88 -5.86 -19.08 -10.09
N LEU A 89 -6.14 -18.70 -8.83
CA LEU A 89 -7.15 -19.39 -8.01
C LEU A 89 -8.56 -19.25 -8.57
N THR A 90 -8.96 -18.04 -8.98
CA THR A 90 -10.31 -17.78 -9.52
C THR A 90 -10.62 -18.62 -10.75
N ASP A 91 -9.66 -18.71 -11.68
CA ASP A 91 -9.80 -19.53 -12.89
C ASP A 91 -9.88 -21.03 -12.55
N ALA A 92 -9.08 -21.47 -11.57
CA ALA A 92 -9.10 -22.84 -11.09
C ALA A 92 -10.44 -23.19 -10.43
N ILE A 93 -11.01 -22.30 -9.61
CA ILE A 93 -12.34 -22.47 -9.00
C ILE A 93 -13.42 -22.55 -10.08
N ALA A 94 -13.39 -21.66 -11.06
CA ALA A 94 -14.33 -21.69 -12.18
C ALA A 94 -14.24 -23.04 -12.95
N SER A 95 -13.04 -23.56 -13.15
CA SER A 95 -12.82 -24.88 -13.77
C SER A 95 -13.40 -26.03 -12.94
N GLU A 96 -13.19 -26.03 -11.62
CA GLU A 96 -13.69 -27.10 -10.74
C GLU A 96 -15.22 -27.05 -10.62
N VAL A 97 -15.80 -25.87 -10.40
CA VAL A 97 -17.26 -25.66 -10.33
C VAL A 97 -17.97 -26.14 -11.59
N SER A 98 -17.41 -25.85 -12.77
CA SER A 98 -17.99 -26.22 -14.07
C SER A 98 -18.05 -27.74 -14.30
N ARG A 99 -17.31 -28.54 -13.52
CA ARG A 99 -17.31 -30.01 -13.62
C ARG A 99 -18.37 -30.67 -12.75
N LEU A 100 -19.01 -29.93 -11.84
CA LEU A 100 -19.95 -30.47 -10.87
C LEU A 100 -21.39 -30.39 -11.42
N GLU A 101 -22.16 -31.46 -11.21
CA GLU A 101 -23.60 -31.45 -11.50
C GLU A 101 -24.36 -30.51 -10.55
N THR A 102 -23.86 -30.35 -9.33
CA THR A 102 -24.46 -29.49 -8.30
C THR A 102 -23.34 -28.75 -7.56
N PRO A 103 -22.83 -27.64 -8.13
CA PRO A 103 -21.76 -26.89 -7.52
C PRO A 103 -22.24 -26.08 -6.30
N PRO A 104 -21.35 -25.76 -5.34
CA PRO A 104 -21.65 -24.76 -4.31
C PRO A 104 -21.86 -23.38 -4.93
N GLU A 105 -22.52 -22.48 -4.20
CA GLU A 105 -22.58 -21.07 -4.58
C GLU A 105 -21.19 -20.46 -4.40
N VAL A 106 -20.66 -19.77 -5.42
CA VAL A 106 -19.37 -19.09 -5.34
C VAL A 106 -19.60 -17.60 -5.50
N GLU A 107 -19.08 -16.83 -4.54
CA GLU A 107 -19.13 -15.37 -4.59
C GLU A 107 -17.75 -14.77 -4.31
N MET A 108 -17.53 -13.57 -4.85
CA MET A 108 -16.38 -12.74 -4.50
C MET A 108 -16.86 -11.64 -3.58
N VAL A 109 -16.27 -11.55 -2.39
CA VAL A 109 -16.62 -10.58 -1.37
C VAL A 109 -15.51 -9.56 -1.27
N VAL A 110 -15.80 -8.33 -1.69
CA VAL A 110 -14.82 -7.23 -1.60
C VAL A 110 -14.82 -6.69 -0.17
N GLY A 111 -13.74 -6.97 0.55
CA GLY A 111 -13.48 -6.46 1.89
C GLY A 111 -13.07 -5.01 1.87
N SER A 112 -12.02 -4.69 1.11
CA SER A 112 -11.50 -3.33 0.98
C SER A 112 -11.01 -3.08 -0.43
N TRP A 113 -10.83 -1.81 -0.78
CA TRP A 113 -10.38 -1.38 -2.10
C TRP A 113 -9.27 -0.35 -1.96
N ASP A 114 -8.41 -0.30 -2.97
CA ASP A 114 -7.38 0.71 -3.06
C ASP A 114 -7.99 2.11 -3.11
N VAL A 115 -7.41 3.02 -2.33
CA VAL A 115 -7.69 4.45 -2.42
C VAL A 115 -6.72 5.13 -3.39
N PRO A 116 -7.08 6.28 -3.99
CA PRO A 116 -6.15 7.05 -4.80
C PRO A 116 -4.83 7.30 -4.05
N GLY A 117 -3.70 7.02 -4.72
CA GLY A 117 -2.36 7.15 -4.13
C GLY A 117 -1.83 5.90 -3.41
N SER A 118 -2.64 4.85 -3.25
CA SER A 118 -2.24 3.62 -2.55
C SER A 118 -0.97 2.96 -3.09
N ARG A 119 -0.67 3.12 -4.40
CA ARG A 119 0.56 2.59 -5.04
C ARG A 119 1.86 3.13 -4.44
N LEU A 120 1.81 4.23 -3.70
CA LEU A 120 2.96 4.69 -2.92
C LEU A 120 3.37 3.66 -1.86
N LEU A 121 2.44 2.92 -1.27
CA LEU A 121 2.75 1.86 -0.31
C LEU A 121 3.48 0.69 -0.97
N ASP A 122 3.15 0.36 -2.22
CA ASP A 122 3.92 -0.64 -2.99
C ASP A 122 5.36 -0.15 -3.20
N ALA A 123 5.53 1.12 -3.57
CA ALA A 123 6.85 1.69 -3.82
C ALA A 123 7.72 1.69 -2.55
N VAL A 124 7.14 2.01 -1.40
CA VAL A 124 7.80 1.89 -0.09
C VAL A 124 8.21 0.45 0.20
N ALA A 125 7.29 -0.51 0.05
CA ALA A 125 7.58 -1.92 0.31
C ALA A 125 8.64 -2.49 -0.64
N VAL A 126 8.61 -2.11 -1.92
CA VAL A 126 9.63 -2.50 -2.91
C VAL A 126 10.99 -1.92 -2.53
N MET A 127 11.07 -0.64 -2.18
CA MET A 127 12.33 0.00 -1.76
C MET A 127 12.91 -0.67 -0.51
N ASP A 128 12.07 -0.96 0.50
CA ASP A 128 12.53 -1.68 1.68
C ASP A 128 13.06 -3.07 1.31
N ARG A 129 12.35 -3.82 0.46
CA ARG A 129 12.80 -5.15 0.02
C ARG A 129 14.12 -5.08 -0.75
N LEU A 130 14.32 -4.06 -1.59
CA LEU A 130 15.55 -3.86 -2.35
C LEU A 130 16.75 -3.62 -1.44
N ARG A 131 16.60 -2.85 -0.36
CA ARG A 131 17.71 -2.54 0.57
C ARG A 131 17.90 -3.54 1.69
N SER A 132 16.86 -4.29 2.06
CA SER A 132 16.90 -5.30 3.13
C SER A 132 17.74 -6.54 2.76
N PRO A 133 18.20 -7.34 3.74
CA PRO A 133 18.96 -8.57 3.48
C PRO A 133 18.25 -9.52 2.49
N GLY A 134 19.01 -10.03 1.52
CA GLY A 134 18.47 -10.84 0.41
C GLY A 134 17.87 -9.99 -0.73
N GLY A 135 17.90 -8.67 -0.62
CA GLY A 135 17.61 -7.71 -1.70
C GLY A 135 18.80 -7.45 -2.62
N CYS A 136 18.83 -6.27 -3.22
CA CYS A 136 19.84 -5.86 -4.20
C CYS A 136 21.12 -5.33 -3.50
N PRO A 137 22.29 -5.93 -3.76
CA PRO A 137 23.55 -5.48 -3.16
C PRO A 137 23.98 -4.07 -3.60
N TRP A 138 23.55 -3.61 -4.78
CA TRP A 138 23.82 -2.25 -5.21
C TRP A 138 22.97 -1.24 -4.45
N ASP A 139 21.71 -1.57 -4.15
CA ASP A 139 20.84 -0.67 -3.42
C ASP A 139 21.29 -0.56 -1.96
N ALA A 140 21.60 -1.68 -1.31
CA ALA A 140 22.01 -1.72 0.09
C ALA A 140 23.27 -0.90 0.42
N LYS A 141 24.19 -0.72 -0.53
CA LYS A 141 25.46 0.02 -0.31
C LYS A 141 25.34 1.55 -0.49
N GLN A 142 24.22 2.07 -0.99
CA GLN A 142 24.10 3.49 -1.27
C GLN A 142 23.96 4.31 0.01
N THR A 143 24.47 5.54 -0.04
CA THR A 143 24.38 6.57 1.00
C THR A 143 23.75 7.84 0.41
N HIS A 144 23.39 8.81 1.24
CA HIS A 144 22.88 10.09 0.75
C HIS A 144 23.86 10.76 -0.24
N GLU A 145 25.16 10.69 0.02
CA GLU A 145 26.19 11.28 -0.82
C GLU A 145 26.32 10.59 -2.18
N SER A 146 26.20 9.25 -2.22
CA SER A 146 26.27 8.52 -3.49
C SER A 146 25.03 8.74 -4.35
N LEU A 147 23.88 9.05 -3.73
CA LEU A 147 22.59 9.27 -4.39
C LEU A 147 22.37 10.70 -4.88
N ALA A 148 23.03 11.69 -4.27
CA ALA A 148 22.81 13.11 -4.57
C ALA A 148 23.02 13.48 -6.06
N LYS A 149 23.91 12.77 -6.76
CA LYS A 149 24.10 12.94 -8.21
C LYS A 149 22.85 12.52 -8.97
N TYR A 150 22.33 11.32 -8.69
CA TYR A 150 21.13 10.80 -9.36
C TYR A 150 19.92 11.69 -9.12
N LEU A 151 19.68 12.13 -7.88
CA LEU A 151 18.61 13.10 -7.59
C LEU A 151 18.71 14.40 -8.41
N THR A 152 19.93 14.88 -8.68
CA THR A 152 20.14 16.06 -9.52
C THR A 152 19.88 15.77 -10.99
N GLU A 153 20.26 14.58 -11.45
CA GLU A 153 20.05 14.09 -12.82
C GLU A 153 18.54 13.92 -13.10
N GLU A 154 17.80 13.16 -12.28
CA GLU A 154 16.35 12.93 -12.50
C GLU A 154 15.54 14.23 -12.45
N ALA A 155 15.96 15.18 -11.60
CA ALA A 155 15.33 16.50 -11.55
C ALA A 155 15.59 17.32 -12.82
N ALA A 156 16.77 17.19 -13.44
CA ALA A 156 17.08 17.84 -14.70
C ALA A 156 16.33 17.18 -15.86
N GLU A 157 16.28 15.85 -15.91
CA GLU A 157 15.54 15.08 -16.92
C GLU A 157 14.02 15.37 -16.84
N THR A 158 13.47 15.50 -15.63
CA THR A 158 12.11 16.00 -15.41
C THR A 158 11.89 17.39 -16.04
N VAL A 159 12.85 18.32 -15.90
CA VAL A 159 12.75 19.66 -16.50
C VAL A 159 12.79 19.57 -18.03
N GLU A 160 13.67 18.76 -18.59
CA GLU A 160 13.76 18.52 -20.04
C GLU A 160 12.45 17.93 -20.59
N ALA A 161 11.82 17.00 -19.87
CA ALA A 161 10.51 16.45 -20.22
C ALA A 161 9.40 17.51 -20.22
N ILE A 162 9.41 18.43 -19.25
CA ILE A 162 8.49 19.58 -19.21
C ILE A 162 8.70 20.50 -20.41
N GLU A 163 9.95 20.85 -20.72
CA GLU A 163 10.30 21.78 -21.80
C GLU A 163 9.97 21.21 -23.19
N SER A 164 10.15 19.90 -23.37
CA SER A 164 9.82 19.19 -24.61
C SER A 164 8.32 18.91 -24.76
N GLY A 165 7.55 18.97 -23.67
CA GLY A 165 6.12 18.65 -23.66
C GLY A 165 5.81 17.15 -23.77
N ASP A 166 6.81 16.29 -23.56
CA ASP A 166 6.66 14.84 -23.57
C ASP A 166 6.03 14.37 -22.26
N ARG A 167 4.75 13.98 -22.33
CA ARG A 167 3.97 13.59 -21.15
C ARG A 167 4.31 12.19 -20.64
N GLU A 168 4.74 11.30 -21.53
CA GLU A 168 5.11 9.93 -21.15
C GLU A 168 6.43 9.98 -20.40
N HIS A 169 7.42 10.64 -20.99
CA HIS A 169 8.72 10.88 -20.38
C HIS A 169 8.57 11.65 -19.06
N LEU A 170 7.73 12.70 -19.00
CA LEU A 170 7.48 13.42 -17.75
C LEU A 170 6.95 12.50 -16.62
N ALA A 171 6.10 11.53 -16.94
CA ALA A 171 5.58 10.61 -15.93
C ALA A 171 6.66 9.62 -15.44
N GLU A 172 7.55 9.18 -16.34
CA GLU A 172 8.72 8.35 -16.03
C GLU A 172 9.67 9.10 -15.10
N GLU A 173 10.11 10.31 -15.48
CA GLU A 173 11.06 11.11 -14.71
C GLU A 173 10.54 11.54 -13.33
N LEU A 174 9.24 11.86 -13.22
CA LEU A 174 8.61 12.11 -11.92
C LEU A 174 8.63 10.85 -11.03
N GLY A 175 8.56 9.67 -11.64
CA GLY A 175 8.76 8.39 -10.98
C GLY A 175 10.19 8.23 -10.45
N ASP A 176 11.19 8.63 -11.22
CA ASP A 176 12.59 8.54 -10.81
C ASP A 176 12.96 9.57 -9.73
N VAL A 177 12.39 10.78 -9.78
CA VAL A 177 12.47 11.72 -8.65
C VAL A 177 11.84 11.13 -7.38
N LEU A 178 10.68 10.48 -7.51
CA LEU A 178 10.04 9.79 -6.38
C LEU A 178 10.91 8.63 -5.86
N LEU A 179 11.53 7.85 -6.75
CA LEU A 179 12.48 6.80 -6.40
C LEU A 179 13.60 7.35 -5.51
N GLN A 180 14.18 8.50 -5.87
CA GLN A 180 15.23 9.13 -5.07
C GLN A 180 14.72 9.54 -3.68
N VAL A 181 13.51 10.10 -3.57
CA VAL A 181 12.91 10.43 -2.26
C VAL A 181 12.76 9.18 -1.39
N LEU A 182 12.23 8.08 -1.94
CA LEU A 182 12.10 6.80 -1.24
C LEU A 182 13.46 6.26 -0.81
N PHE A 183 14.46 6.39 -1.68
CA PHE A 183 15.82 5.92 -1.41
C PHE A 183 16.44 6.68 -0.23
N HIS A 184 16.38 8.01 -0.26
CA HIS A 184 16.89 8.84 0.83
C HIS A 184 16.15 8.57 2.15
N ALA A 185 14.82 8.41 2.12
CA ALA A 185 14.06 8.05 3.31
C ALA A 185 14.52 6.69 3.89
N ARG A 186 14.67 5.66 3.05
CA ARG A 186 15.08 4.32 3.51
C ARG A 186 16.53 4.27 4.01
N VAL A 187 17.43 5.10 3.45
CA VAL A 187 18.80 5.27 3.96
C VAL A 187 18.81 5.94 5.34
N ALA A 188 17.93 6.91 5.57
CA ALA A 188 17.84 7.58 6.87
C ALA A 188 17.29 6.65 7.96
N GLU A 189 16.39 5.74 7.62
CA GLU A 189 15.88 4.71 8.53
C GLU A 189 17.00 3.76 9.04
N ASP A 190 18.03 3.53 8.21
CA ASP A 190 19.23 2.74 8.55
C ASP A 190 20.20 3.48 9.50
N ALA A 191 19.97 4.76 9.82
CA ALA A 191 20.89 5.54 10.64
C ALA A 191 21.10 4.89 12.02
N GLY A 192 22.35 4.87 12.49
CA GLY A 192 22.70 4.21 13.75
C GLY A 192 22.21 4.94 15.01
N ASP A 193 22.02 6.26 14.91
CA ASP A 193 21.54 7.12 15.99
C ASP A 193 20.07 7.50 15.75
N ASP A 194 19.23 7.28 16.75
CA ASP A 194 17.80 7.60 16.70
C ASP A 194 17.53 9.09 16.45
N ALA A 195 18.47 9.98 16.79
CA ALA A 195 18.33 11.42 16.53
C ALA A 195 18.41 11.79 15.04
N ASP A 196 19.06 10.95 14.22
CA ASP A 196 19.27 11.17 12.79
C ASP A 196 18.32 10.30 11.93
N ARG A 197 17.56 9.39 12.54
CA ARG A 197 16.59 8.54 11.84
C ARG A 197 15.36 9.33 11.45
N PHE A 198 14.91 9.11 10.22
CA PHE A 198 13.56 9.42 9.75
C PHE A 198 13.20 8.44 8.65
N ASP A 199 11.92 8.27 8.38
CA ASP A 199 11.41 7.41 7.31
C ASP A 199 10.59 8.19 6.27
N ILE A 200 9.94 7.47 5.36
CA ILE A 200 9.11 8.07 4.32
C ILE A 200 7.85 8.75 4.88
N ASP A 201 7.32 8.25 6.00
CA ASP A 201 6.15 8.81 6.66
C ASP A 201 6.50 10.11 7.38
N ASP A 202 7.71 10.22 7.95
CA ASP A 202 8.24 11.48 8.47
C ASP A 202 8.39 12.54 7.36
N VAL A 203 8.91 12.14 6.19
CA VAL A 203 9.06 13.02 5.02
C VAL A 203 7.70 13.51 4.54
N ALA A 204 6.75 12.58 4.35
CA ALA A 204 5.39 12.89 3.90
C ALA A 204 4.63 13.72 4.93
N GLY A 205 4.69 13.35 6.21
CA GLY A 205 4.05 14.06 7.32
C GLY A 205 4.60 15.48 7.47
N GLY A 206 5.92 15.65 7.37
CA GLY A 206 6.57 16.96 7.36
C GLY A 206 6.13 17.84 6.18
N LEU A 207 5.99 17.25 4.99
CA LEU A 207 5.46 17.93 3.80
C LEU A 207 4.00 18.35 4.00
N VAL A 208 3.13 17.44 4.44
CA VAL A 208 1.70 17.70 4.68
C VAL A 208 1.51 18.79 5.72
N ALA A 209 2.16 18.68 6.89
CA ALA A 209 2.05 19.68 7.95
C ALA A 209 2.51 21.08 7.47
N LYS A 210 3.58 21.13 6.67
CA LYS A 210 4.07 22.38 6.05
C LYS A 210 3.06 22.94 5.06
N LEU A 211 2.49 22.13 4.18
CA LEU A 211 1.52 22.58 3.17
C LEU A 211 0.21 23.05 3.83
N VAL A 212 -0.34 22.29 4.78
CA VAL A 212 -1.55 22.69 5.52
C VAL A 212 -1.34 24.03 6.23
N ARG A 213 -0.24 24.18 6.97
CA ARG A 213 0.07 25.41 7.71
C ARG A 213 0.25 26.62 6.79
N ARG A 214 0.87 26.45 5.61
CA ARG A 214 1.14 27.55 4.66
C ARG A 214 -0.03 27.87 3.72
N HIS A 215 -1.10 27.09 3.76
CA HIS A 215 -2.35 27.38 3.02
C HIS A 215 -3.56 27.49 3.96
N PRO A 216 -3.56 28.45 4.90
CA PRO A 216 -4.70 28.65 5.79
C PRO A 216 -5.99 29.02 5.02
N HIS A 217 -5.88 29.60 3.82
CA HIS A 217 -7.02 29.90 2.95
C HIS A 217 -7.69 28.66 2.35
N VAL A 218 -7.03 27.49 2.38
CA VAL A 218 -7.60 26.20 1.96
C VAL A 218 -8.03 25.36 3.16
N PHE A 219 -7.24 25.36 4.25
CA PHE A 219 -7.39 24.40 5.35
C PHE A 219 -7.83 25.00 6.69
N ALA A 220 -8.03 26.33 6.76
CA ALA A 220 -8.42 27.04 7.98
C ALA A 220 -9.20 28.33 7.62
N ASP A 221 -9.11 29.36 8.46
CA ASP A 221 -9.82 30.64 8.31
C ASP A 221 -8.97 31.72 7.57
N GLY A 222 -8.09 31.33 6.65
CA GLY A 222 -7.34 32.29 5.83
C GLY A 222 -8.21 32.95 4.76
N ASP A 223 -7.86 34.19 4.37
CA ASP A 223 -8.67 35.03 3.46
C ASP A 223 -8.02 35.31 2.11
N ALA A 224 -6.84 34.76 1.83
CA ALA A 224 -6.17 34.91 0.55
C ALA A 224 -7.00 34.32 -0.60
N SER A 225 -7.35 35.15 -1.56
CA SER A 225 -8.29 34.86 -2.65
C SER A 225 -7.69 35.05 -4.05
N SER A 226 -6.52 35.69 -4.15
CA SER A 226 -5.74 35.82 -5.39
C SER A 226 -4.37 35.13 -5.28
N PRO A 227 -3.72 34.75 -6.41
CA PRO A 227 -2.36 34.21 -6.40
C PRO A 227 -1.35 35.13 -5.68
N GLU A 228 -1.46 36.44 -5.88
CA GLU A 228 -0.60 37.43 -5.23
C GLU A 228 -0.80 37.44 -3.70
N GLU A 229 -2.07 37.42 -3.24
CA GLU A 229 -2.39 37.33 -1.81
C GLU A 229 -1.88 36.03 -1.19
N VAL A 230 -1.93 34.92 -1.95
CA VAL A 230 -1.40 33.61 -1.53
C VAL A 230 0.13 33.66 -1.41
N GLU A 231 0.84 34.27 -2.37
CA GLU A 231 2.31 34.43 -2.31
C GLU A 231 2.73 35.29 -1.11
N GLU A 232 2.03 36.40 -0.86
CA GLU A 232 2.29 37.27 0.28
C GLU A 232 2.05 36.55 1.62
N ALA A 233 0.93 35.82 1.74
CA ALA A 233 0.63 35.03 2.91
C ALA A 233 1.68 33.93 3.15
N TRP A 234 2.09 33.25 2.08
CA TRP A 234 3.13 32.22 2.14
C TRP A 234 4.48 32.79 2.62
N ALA A 235 4.90 33.91 2.05
CA ALA A 235 6.16 34.56 2.41
C ALA A 235 6.17 34.99 3.88
N ARG A 236 5.04 35.53 4.37
CA ARG A 236 4.85 35.91 5.78
C ARG A 236 4.97 34.71 6.71
N ILE A 237 4.22 33.64 6.47
CA ILE A 237 4.25 32.42 7.30
C ILE A 237 5.66 31.80 7.29
N LYS A 238 6.32 31.76 6.13
CA LYS A 238 7.70 31.28 6.01
C LYS A 238 8.69 32.11 6.84
N ALA A 239 8.50 33.42 6.93
CA ALA A 239 9.35 34.30 7.73
C ALA A 239 9.16 34.06 9.24
N GLU A 240 7.91 33.88 9.68
CA GLU A 240 7.55 33.56 11.07
C GLU A 240 8.17 32.24 11.52
N GLU A 241 8.04 31.17 10.73
CA GLU A 241 8.64 29.86 11.01
C GLU A 241 10.17 29.93 11.18
N LYS A 242 10.83 30.77 10.37
CA LYS A 242 12.29 30.95 10.44
C LYS A 242 12.69 31.68 11.73
N ALA A 243 11.89 32.65 12.16
CA ALA A 243 12.11 33.37 13.42
C ALA A 243 11.96 32.43 14.62
N GLU A 244 10.91 31.59 14.65
CA GLU A 244 10.68 30.60 15.70
C GLU A 244 11.80 29.56 15.79
N ARG A 245 12.27 29.05 14.65
CA ARG A 245 13.40 28.09 14.62
C ARG A 245 14.70 28.72 15.12
N SER A 246 14.91 30.02 14.88
CA SER A 246 16.13 30.72 15.32
C SER A 246 16.10 31.11 16.81
N ALA A 247 14.91 31.10 17.42
CA ALA A 247 14.70 31.39 18.84
C ALA A 247 14.74 30.14 19.74
N ARG A 248 14.78 28.94 19.14
CA ARG A 248 14.82 27.64 19.81
C ARG A 248 16.24 27.09 19.82
#